data_AF-A0A1V6HCD0-F1
#
_entry.id   AF-A0A1V6HCD0-F1
#
_cell.length_a   1.000
_cell.length_b   1.000
_cell.length_c   1.000
_cell.angle_alpha   90.00
_cell.angle_beta   90.00
_cell.angle_gamma   90.00
#
_symmetry.space_group_name_H-M   'P 1'
#
loop_
_entity.id
_entity.type
_entity.pdbx_description
1 polymer ?
#
loop_
_entity_poly.entity_id
_entity_poly.type
_entity_poly.pdbx_seq_one_letter_code
_entity_poly.pdbx_strand_id
1 'polypeptide(L)'
;MSYNVKNYTEQGGERTFINGEIVVNGKLTVNEGAEVIGVETTPYTLTPATSTSIGGVKEATNIKESSASTVSSLKDDFNDLIIKLKDAGVIAKDVFTLSASFITTLVGDELAENHSKIESIILDENIITIKVAVDELVSFTSDTLEQGTHKWIGLSIGTGLPSIIDCIYNGTYPFAQVDVDEATVVGCPEGSFVLWIKCDEVVNTPKVITLGKPGYKTETLTIVIETE
;
A
#
# COMPACT_ATOMS: atom_id res chain seq x y z
N MET A 1 -48.42 -46.59 -31.95
CA MET A 1 -47.06 -46.98 -32.39
C MET A 1 -46.07 -46.34 -31.45
N SER A 2 -45.34 -47.14 -30.66
CA SER A 2 -44.28 -46.63 -29.78
C SER A 2 -43.02 -46.50 -30.63
N TYR A 3 -42.66 -45.28 -31.02
CA TYR A 3 -41.41 -45.05 -31.74
C TYR A 3 -40.29 -44.90 -30.69
N ASN A 4 -39.37 -45.86 -30.69
CA ASN A 4 -38.22 -45.93 -29.80
C ASN A 4 -37.07 -45.02 -30.26
N VAL A 5 -37.40 -43.79 -30.71
CA VAL A 5 -36.39 -42.82 -31.13
C VAL A 5 -35.95 -42.03 -29.91
N LYS A 6 -34.70 -42.27 -29.47
CA LYS A 6 -34.11 -41.55 -28.32
C LYS A 6 -34.05 -40.04 -28.56
N ASN A 7 -33.93 -39.63 -29.82
CA ASN A 7 -33.87 -38.24 -30.22
C ASN A 7 -35.09 -37.90 -31.08
N TYR A 8 -35.79 -36.81 -30.76
CA TYR A 8 -37.00 -36.40 -31.47
C TYR A 8 -37.20 -34.89 -31.39
N THR A 9 -37.92 -34.33 -32.37
CA THR A 9 -38.32 -32.92 -32.40
C THR A 9 -39.82 -32.80 -32.12
N GLU A 10 -40.21 -31.83 -31.32
CA GLU A 10 -41.61 -31.56 -30.96
C GLU A 10 -42.01 -30.10 -31.23
N GLN A 11 -43.28 -29.78 -30.99
CA GLN A 11 -43.83 -28.41 -31.08
C GLN A 11 -43.57 -27.76 -32.45
N GLY A 12 -43.78 -28.51 -33.53
CA GLY A 12 -43.57 -27.99 -34.88
C GLY A 12 -42.13 -27.62 -35.22
N GLY A 13 -41.13 -28.06 -34.44
CA GLY A 13 -39.72 -27.76 -34.67
C GLY A 13 -39.05 -26.94 -33.57
N GLU A 14 -39.83 -26.35 -32.66
CA GLU A 14 -39.31 -25.43 -31.64
C GLU A 14 -38.35 -26.08 -30.64
N ARG A 15 -38.48 -27.39 -30.41
CA ARG A 15 -37.63 -28.13 -29.47
C ARG A 15 -37.16 -29.45 -30.04
N THR A 16 -35.86 -29.70 -29.93
CA THR A 16 -35.26 -31.01 -30.21
C THR A 16 -34.74 -31.64 -28.92
N PHE A 17 -35.23 -32.83 -28.58
CA PHE A 17 -34.71 -33.66 -27.50
C PHE A 17 -33.60 -34.56 -28.04
N ILE A 18 -32.47 -34.56 -27.35
CA ILE A 18 -31.35 -35.47 -27.59
C ILE A 18 -31.11 -36.27 -26.30
N ASN A 19 -31.56 -37.54 -26.25
CA ASN A 19 -31.31 -38.42 -25.10
C ASN A 19 -30.05 -39.27 -25.29
N GLY A 20 -29.07 -38.74 -26.02
CA GLY A 20 -27.78 -39.37 -26.35
C GLY A 20 -26.68 -38.32 -26.50
N GLU A 21 -25.62 -38.64 -27.22
CA GLU A 21 -24.50 -37.71 -27.48
C GLU A 21 -24.72 -36.92 -28.77
N ILE A 22 -24.32 -35.64 -28.76
CA ILE A 22 -24.19 -34.82 -29.97
C ILE A 22 -22.69 -34.63 -30.28
N VAL A 23 -22.23 -35.13 -31.42
CA VAL A 23 -20.85 -34.96 -31.89
C VAL A 23 -20.83 -33.98 -33.05
N VAL A 24 -20.14 -32.84 -32.89
CA VAL A 24 -20.05 -31.77 -33.90
C VAL A 24 -18.61 -31.67 -34.39
N ASN A 25 -18.31 -32.19 -35.58
CA ASN A 25 -16.97 -32.15 -36.20
C ASN A 25 -16.67 -30.80 -36.90
N GLY A 26 -17.39 -29.73 -36.52
CA GLY A 26 -17.36 -28.41 -37.17
C GLY A 26 -17.72 -27.30 -36.18
N LYS A 27 -18.29 -26.19 -36.65
CA LYS A 27 -18.68 -25.06 -35.79
C LYS A 27 -20.16 -25.12 -35.41
N LEU A 28 -20.45 -25.14 -34.11
CA LEU A 28 -21.77 -24.79 -33.59
C LEU A 28 -21.81 -23.26 -33.37
N THR A 29 -22.74 -22.57 -34.04
CA THR A 29 -22.93 -21.13 -33.84
C THR A 29 -24.22 -20.92 -33.05
N VAL A 30 -24.10 -20.27 -31.89
CA VAL A 30 -25.22 -19.80 -31.08
C VAL A 30 -25.41 -18.33 -31.39
N ASN A 31 -26.61 -17.94 -31.84
CA ASN A 31 -26.89 -16.57 -32.27
C ASN A 31 -26.90 -15.61 -31.06
N GLU A 32 -26.72 -14.32 -31.35
CA GLU A 32 -26.85 -13.26 -30.35
C GLU A 32 -28.23 -13.32 -29.66
N GLY A 33 -28.23 -13.25 -28.32
CA GLY A 33 -29.44 -13.35 -27.50
C GLY A 33 -29.95 -14.77 -27.22
N ALA A 34 -29.30 -15.82 -27.74
CA ALA A 34 -29.62 -17.20 -27.36
C ALA A 34 -28.88 -17.63 -26.09
N GLU A 35 -29.55 -18.42 -25.25
CA GLU A 35 -29.02 -18.92 -23.98
C GLU A 35 -28.64 -20.41 -24.06
N VAL A 36 -27.50 -20.78 -23.48
CA VAL A 36 -27.10 -22.17 -23.27
C VAL A 36 -27.05 -22.44 -21.78
N ILE A 37 -28.03 -23.19 -21.28
CA ILE A 37 -28.18 -23.49 -19.85
C ILE A 37 -27.36 -24.75 -19.50
N GLY A 38 -26.66 -24.73 -18.36
CA GLY A 38 -25.87 -25.87 -17.87
C GLY A 38 -24.44 -25.93 -18.43
N VAL A 39 -24.03 -24.94 -19.21
CA VAL A 39 -22.62 -24.65 -19.50
C VAL A 39 -22.21 -23.52 -18.58
N GLU A 40 -21.15 -23.70 -17.77
CA GLU A 40 -20.62 -22.57 -17.00
C GLU A 40 -20.06 -21.53 -17.96
N THR A 41 -20.77 -20.41 -18.09
CA THR A 41 -20.40 -19.29 -18.97
C THR A 41 -19.63 -18.20 -18.23
N THR A 42 -19.42 -18.35 -16.92
CA THR A 42 -18.68 -17.37 -16.12
C THR A 42 -17.18 -17.50 -16.40
N PRO A 43 -16.50 -16.44 -16.86
CA PRO A 43 -15.04 -16.46 -17.02
C PRO A 43 -14.39 -16.79 -15.67
N TYR A 44 -13.53 -17.82 -15.65
CA TYR A 44 -12.75 -18.12 -14.45
C TYR A 44 -11.68 -17.04 -14.26
N THR A 45 -11.74 -16.33 -13.13
CA THR A 45 -10.70 -15.39 -12.71
C THR A 45 -9.87 -16.05 -11.62
N LEU A 46 -8.58 -16.29 -11.88
CA LEU A 46 -7.66 -16.78 -10.85
C LEU A 46 -7.39 -15.69 -9.82
N THR A 47 -7.86 -15.87 -8.59
CA THR A 47 -7.60 -14.96 -7.48
C THR A 47 -6.23 -15.26 -6.84
N PRO A 48 -5.56 -14.27 -6.23
CA PRO A 48 -4.34 -14.51 -5.45
C PRO A 48 -4.57 -15.48 -4.29
N ALA A 49 -3.54 -16.24 -3.93
CA ALA A 49 -3.56 -17.08 -2.73
C ALA A 49 -3.70 -16.22 -1.46
N THR A 50 -4.42 -16.75 -0.46
CA THR A 50 -4.52 -16.16 0.88
C THR A 50 -4.27 -17.23 1.93
N SER A 51 -4.20 -16.86 3.20
CA SER A 51 -4.07 -17.83 4.31
C SER A 51 -5.28 -18.74 4.48
N THR A 52 -6.42 -18.43 3.84
CA THR A 52 -7.70 -19.15 4.01
C THR A 52 -8.29 -19.68 2.71
N SER A 53 -7.73 -19.33 1.54
CA SER A 53 -8.23 -19.74 0.23
C SER A 53 -7.11 -20.03 -0.75
N ILE A 54 -7.28 -21.11 -1.53
CA ILE A 54 -6.38 -21.46 -2.62
C ILE A 54 -6.46 -20.39 -3.71
N GLY A 55 -5.31 -20.02 -4.28
CA GLY A 55 -5.21 -19.05 -5.37
C GLY A 55 -3.83 -19.08 -6.04
N GLY A 56 -3.62 -18.19 -6.98
CA GLY A 56 -2.36 -18.05 -7.71
C GLY A 56 -1.29 -17.30 -6.90
N VAL A 57 -0.02 -17.62 -7.17
CA VAL A 57 1.16 -16.84 -6.77
C VAL A 57 1.98 -16.51 -8.00
N LYS A 58 2.79 -15.45 -7.95
CA LYS A 58 3.78 -15.18 -8.98
C LYS A 58 5.07 -15.96 -8.68
N GLU A 59 5.84 -16.23 -9.72
CA GLU A 59 7.21 -16.72 -9.55
C GLU A 59 8.04 -15.66 -8.82
N ALA A 60 8.80 -16.08 -7.80
CA ALA A 60 9.73 -15.21 -7.11
C ALA A 60 11.01 -15.02 -7.90
N THR A 61 11.61 -13.84 -7.80
CA THR A 61 12.91 -13.55 -8.44
C THR A 61 13.97 -14.53 -7.96
N ASN A 62 14.82 -14.99 -8.89
CA ASN A 62 15.90 -15.90 -8.59
C ASN A 62 16.83 -15.38 -7.46
N ILE A 63 17.32 -16.31 -6.64
CA ILE A 63 18.29 -16.08 -5.57
C ILE A 63 19.48 -16.98 -5.85
N LYS A 64 20.68 -16.41 -5.77
CA LYS A 64 21.91 -17.18 -5.94
C LYS A 64 22.08 -18.11 -4.73
N GLU A 65 22.78 -19.22 -4.93
CA GLU A 65 23.21 -20.05 -3.82
C GLU A 65 24.01 -19.22 -2.80
N SER A 66 23.73 -19.43 -1.51
CA SER A 66 24.45 -18.74 -0.44
C SER A 66 25.91 -19.21 -0.40
N SER A 67 26.83 -18.26 -0.43
CA SER A 67 28.27 -18.49 -0.21
C SER A 67 28.73 -17.95 1.15
N ALA A 68 27.80 -17.76 2.08
CA ALA A 68 28.06 -17.19 3.40
C ALA A 68 29.05 -18.04 4.21
N SER A 69 30.12 -17.41 4.69
CA SER A 69 31.09 -18.02 5.62
C SER A 69 30.92 -17.53 7.06
N THR A 70 29.95 -16.64 7.29
CA THR A 70 29.64 -16.07 8.60
C THR A 70 28.14 -16.09 8.87
N VAL A 71 27.75 -16.09 10.15
CA VAL A 71 26.34 -15.99 10.54
C VAL A 71 25.71 -14.69 10.05
N SER A 72 26.46 -13.58 10.03
CA SER A 72 25.94 -12.29 9.55
C SER A 72 25.58 -12.35 8.08
N SER A 73 26.49 -12.84 7.23
CA SER A 73 26.22 -12.95 5.79
C SER A 73 25.12 -13.98 5.48
N LEU A 74 25.02 -15.05 6.28
CA LEU A 74 23.94 -16.03 6.15
C LEU A 74 22.58 -15.42 6.47
N LYS A 75 22.51 -14.58 7.52
CA LYS A 75 21.31 -13.82 7.86
C LYS A 75 20.89 -12.90 6.70
N ASP A 76 21.85 -12.25 6.04
CA ASP A 76 21.57 -11.35 4.92
C ASP A 76 21.01 -12.13 3.71
N ASP A 77 21.62 -13.24 3.33
CA ASP A 77 21.13 -14.13 2.27
C ASP A 77 19.72 -14.68 2.58
N PHE A 78 19.49 -15.06 3.84
CA PHE A 78 18.19 -15.57 4.29
C PHE A 78 17.10 -14.49 4.24
N ASN A 79 17.42 -13.26 4.64
CA ASN A 79 16.49 -12.14 4.56
C ASN A 79 16.19 -11.76 3.10
N ASP A 80 17.16 -11.82 2.19
CA ASP A 80 16.94 -11.61 0.76
C ASP A 80 15.94 -12.64 0.20
N LEU A 81 16.05 -13.91 0.59
CA LEU A 81 15.07 -14.94 0.24
C LEU A 81 13.67 -14.61 0.75
N ILE A 82 13.54 -14.26 2.03
CA ILE A 82 12.23 -13.93 2.61
C ILE A 82 11.61 -12.73 1.90
N ILE A 83 12.39 -11.68 1.64
CA ILE A 83 11.92 -10.48 0.96
C ILE A 83 11.39 -10.82 -0.43
N LYS A 84 12.13 -11.60 -1.23
CA LYS A 84 11.69 -11.98 -2.58
C LYS A 84 10.45 -12.86 -2.58
N LEU A 85 10.31 -13.75 -1.59
CA LEU A 85 9.08 -14.54 -1.43
C LEU A 85 7.88 -13.66 -1.03
N LYS A 86 8.10 -12.65 -0.18
CA LYS A 86 7.07 -11.66 0.20
C LYS A 86 6.65 -10.80 -0.99
N ASP A 87 7.61 -10.33 -1.77
CA ASP A 87 7.35 -9.51 -2.95
C ASP A 87 6.66 -10.29 -4.09
N ALA A 88 6.88 -11.61 -4.18
CA ALA A 88 6.18 -12.51 -5.10
C ALA A 88 4.74 -12.87 -4.66
N GLY A 89 4.34 -12.46 -3.44
CA GLY A 89 3.04 -12.80 -2.86
C GLY A 89 2.94 -14.25 -2.38
N VAL A 90 4.07 -14.94 -2.19
CA VAL A 90 4.12 -16.29 -1.62
C VAL A 90 3.99 -16.23 -0.09
N ILE A 91 4.56 -15.19 0.52
CA ILE A 91 4.47 -14.90 1.95
C ILE A 91 3.79 -13.54 2.12
N ALA A 92 2.94 -13.38 3.13
CA ALA A 92 2.35 -12.08 3.44
C ALA A 92 3.44 -11.05 3.78
N LYS A 93 3.28 -9.84 3.25
CA LYS A 93 4.17 -8.73 3.58
C LYS A 93 3.99 -8.28 5.02
N ASP A 94 5.05 -7.77 5.62
CA ASP A 94 4.96 -7.11 6.92
C ASP A 94 4.19 -5.80 6.79
N VAL A 95 3.67 -5.30 7.91
CA VAL A 95 2.98 -4.01 7.99
C VAL A 95 3.75 -3.08 8.91
N PHE A 96 3.71 -1.78 8.62
CA PHE A 96 4.28 -0.78 9.51
C PHE A 96 3.37 -0.60 10.75
N THR A 97 3.99 -0.31 11.89
CA THR A 97 3.25 0.12 13.09
C THR A 97 3.42 1.63 13.20
N LEU A 98 2.55 2.36 12.51
CA LEU A 98 2.67 3.80 12.34
C LEU A 98 2.30 4.56 13.62
N SER A 99 3.01 5.66 13.86
CA SER A 99 2.67 6.63 14.90
C SER A 99 2.93 8.05 14.41
N ALA A 100 2.26 9.03 15.01
CA ALA A 100 2.42 10.45 14.69
C ALA A 100 2.45 11.28 15.97
N SER A 101 3.42 12.18 16.09
CA SER A 101 3.55 13.12 17.20
C SER A 101 4.25 14.40 16.74
N PHE A 102 4.26 15.45 17.57
CA PHE A 102 5.11 16.62 17.29
C PHE A 102 6.57 16.30 17.62
N ILE A 103 7.49 16.99 16.95
CA ILE A 103 8.92 16.98 17.30
C ILE A 103 9.13 17.64 18.68
N THR A 104 10.12 17.18 19.45
CA THR A 104 10.29 17.62 20.84
C THR A 104 11.39 18.65 21.04
N THR A 105 12.34 18.74 20.11
CA THR A 105 13.39 19.76 20.11
C THR A 105 13.02 20.87 19.13
N LEU A 106 12.64 22.03 19.66
CA LEU A 106 12.24 23.19 18.86
C LEU A 106 13.39 24.20 18.81
N VAL A 107 13.91 24.46 17.61
CA VAL A 107 14.99 25.43 17.38
C VAL A 107 14.41 26.61 16.60
N GLY A 108 14.48 27.80 17.19
CA GLY A 108 13.92 29.04 16.62
C GLY A 108 12.61 29.46 17.29
N ASP A 109 12.45 30.77 17.46
CA ASP A 109 11.32 31.35 18.17
C ASP A 109 10.01 31.13 17.39
N GLU A 110 10.04 31.24 16.06
CA GLU A 110 8.87 31.07 15.18
C GLU A 110 8.36 29.62 15.19
N LEU A 111 9.28 28.64 15.20
CA LEU A 111 8.91 27.22 15.29
C LEU A 111 8.30 26.91 16.66
N ALA A 112 8.88 27.44 17.73
CA ALA A 112 8.36 27.28 19.10
C ALA A 112 6.97 27.91 19.25
N GLU A 113 6.78 29.11 18.69
CA GLU A 113 5.49 29.79 18.65
C GLU A 113 4.45 28.96 17.90
N ASN A 114 4.77 28.48 16.69
CA ASN A 114 3.85 27.67 15.90
C ASN A 114 3.45 26.36 16.60
N HIS A 115 4.42 25.66 17.21
CA HIS A 115 4.13 24.42 17.95
C HIS A 115 3.26 24.65 19.18
N SER A 116 3.36 25.83 19.82
CA SER A 116 2.48 26.17 20.95
C SER A 116 1.00 26.27 20.59
N LYS A 117 0.69 26.38 19.29
CA LYS A 117 -0.68 26.47 18.75
C LYS A 117 -1.26 25.11 18.35
N ILE A 118 -0.47 24.04 18.40
CA ILE A 118 -0.94 22.69 18.08
C ILE A 118 -1.75 22.17 19.26
N GLU A 119 -3.01 21.81 19.02
CA GLU A 119 -3.87 21.24 20.05
C GLU A 119 -3.77 19.73 20.13
N SER A 120 -3.73 19.06 18.98
CA SER A 120 -3.64 17.60 18.92
C SER A 120 -3.10 17.11 17.58
N ILE A 121 -2.46 15.95 17.62
CA ILE A 121 -2.12 15.14 16.45
C ILE A 121 -2.74 13.76 16.68
N ILE A 122 -3.62 13.35 15.78
CA ILE A 122 -4.32 12.07 15.85
C ILE A 122 -4.00 11.30 14.58
N LEU A 123 -3.50 10.08 14.75
CA LEU A 123 -3.40 9.10 13.66
C LEU A 123 -4.58 8.14 13.79
N ASP A 124 -5.47 8.15 12.80
CA ASP A 124 -6.55 7.17 12.66
C ASP A 124 -6.37 6.43 11.34
N GLU A 125 -6.12 5.12 11.44
CA GLU A 125 -5.65 4.25 10.37
C GLU A 125 -4.43 4.85 9.62
N ASN A 126 -4.70 5.58 8.54
CA ASN A 126 -3.74 6.15 7.62
C ASN A 126 -3.94 7.67 7.42
N ILE A 127 -4.75 8.31 8.27
CA ILE A 127 -5.02 9.75 8.24
C ILE A 127 -4.40 10.37 9.51
N ILE A 128 -3.48 11.31 9.31
CA ILE A 128 -2.90 12.13 10.38
C ILE A 128 -3.64 13.47 10.38
N THR A 129 -4.46 13.69 11.39
CA THR A 129 -5.15 14.96 11.61
C THR A 129 -4.36 15.81 12.58
N ILE A 130 -3.95 17.00 12.13
CA ILE A 130 -3.29 18.00 12.94
C ILE A 130 -4.30 19.11 13.23
N LYS A 131 -4.72 19.23 14.49
CA LYS A 131 -5.60 20.32 14.93
C LYS A 131 -4.76 21.52 15.35
N VAL A 132 -4.86 22.63 14.61
CA VAL A 132 -4.05 23.83 14.81
C VAL A 132 -4.73 25.08 14.25
N ALA A 133 -4.67 26.20 14.97
CA ALA A 133 -5.15 27.50 14.51
C ALA A 133 -4.21 28.11 13.47
N VAL A 134 -4.39 27.75 12.19
CA VAL A 134 -3.48 28.16 11.09
C VAL A 134 -3.33 29.68 10.98
N ASP A 135 -4.40 30.44 11.22
CA ASP A 135 -4.38 31.91 11.14
C ASP A 135 -3.47 32.55 12.19
N GLU A 136 -3.20 31.88 13.31
CA GLU A 136 -2.29 32.35 14.37
C GLU A 136 -0.83 31.94 14.18
N LEU A 137 -0.53 31.08 13.18
CA LEU A 137 0.85 30.67 12.92
C LEU A 137 1.65 31.79 12.23
N VAL A 138 2.93 31.88 12.58
CA VAL A 138 3.89 32.78 11.99
C VAL A 138 4.62 32.09 10.83
N SER A 139 4.79 32.82 9.72
CA SER A 139 5.53 32.32 8.56
C SER A 139 7.03 32.54 8.75
N PHE A 140 7.83 31.54 8.41
CA PHE A 140 9.29 31.64 8.37
C PHE A 140 9.87 30.86 7.19
N THR A 141 11.11 31.18 6.82
CA THR A 141 11.78 30.62 5.64
C THR A 141 12.45 29.30 6.01
N SER A 142 12.24 28.26 5.20
CA SER A 142 12.97 26.99 5.34
C SER A 142 14.45 27.17 5.01
N ASP A 143 15.32 26.45 5.71
CA ASP A 143 16.75 26.35 5.38
C ASP A 143 16.97 25.70 4.00
N THR A 144 15.97 24.97 3.48
CA THR A 144 15.96 24.47 2.11
C THR A 144 15.31 25.50 1.19
N LEU A 145 16.12 26.18 0.37
CA LEU A 145 15.66 27.27 -0.51
C LEU A 145 14.46 26.92 -1.39
N GLU A 146 14.39 25.68 -1.90
CA GLU A 146 13.29 25.21 -2.77
C GLU A 146 11.95 25.08 -2.02
N GLN A 147 11.97 25.00 -0.68
CA GLN A 147 10.78 24.81 0.13
C GLN A 147 10.06 26.12 0.46
N GLY A 148 10.76 27.26 0.44
CA GLY A 148 10.18 28.60 0.58
C GLY A 148 9.79 29.01 2.01
N THR A 149 8.99 30.08 2.09
CA THR A 149 8.47 30.69 3.33
C THR A 149 7.03 30.25 3.54
N HIS A 150 6.76 29.57 4.66
CA HIS A 150 5.44 29.00 4.97
C HIS A 150 5.18 29.02 6.48
N LYS A 151 3.96 28.67 6.87
CA LYS A 151 3.57 28.43 8.26
C LYS A 151 3.99 27.01 8.64
N TRP A 152 5.24 26.84 9.04
CA TRP A 152 5.84 25.52 9.24
C TRP A 152 5.58 24.95 10.63
N ILE A 153 5.33 23.63 10.67
CA ILE A 153 5.43 22.79 11.87
C ILE A 153 6.24 21.52 11.56
N GLY A 154 6.78 20.89 12.59
CA GLY A 154 7.54 19.65 12.50
C GLY A 154 6.71 18.48 13.01
N LEU A 155 6.47 17.49 12.15
CA LEU A 155 5.75 16.26 12.49
C LEU A 155 6.74 15.10 12.59
N SER A 156 6.71 14.36 13.69
CA SER A 156 7.40 13.07 13.81
C SER A 156 6.48 11.96 13.34
N ILE A 157 6.94 11.13 12.41
CA ILE A 157 6.22 9.94 11.94
C ILE A 157 7.05 8.71 12.26
N GLY A 158 6.54 7.84 13.13
CA GLY A 158 7.16 6.58 13.50
C GLY A 158 6.78 5.44 12.56
N THR A 159 7.75 4.60 12.21
CA THR A 159 7.55 3.42 11.35
C THR A 159 7.28 2.13 12.14
N GLY A 160 7.58 2.14 13.44
CA GLY A 160 7.57 0.94 14.29
C GLY A 160 8.80 0.03 14.12
N LEU A 161 9.75 0.43 13.28
CA LEU A 161 11.04 -0.25 13.09
C LEU A 161 12.10 0.35 14.01
N PRO A 162 13.20 -0.35 14.32
CA PRO A 162 14.34 0.24 15.05
C PRO A 162 15.09 1.31 14.24
N SER A 163 14.88 1.37 12.92
CA SER A 163 15.48 2.39 12.08
C SER A 163 14.64 2.60 10.83
N ILE A 164 14.64 3.84 10.33
CA ILE A 164 14.06 4.20 9.03
C ILE A 164 14.96 3.80 7.85
N ILE A 165 16.18 3.31 8.09
CA ILE A 165 17.07 2.84 7.02
C ILE A 165 16.38 1.74 6.18
N ASP A 166 16.57 1.85 4.87
CA ASP A 166 15.90 1.10 3.79
C ASP A 166 14.38 1.31 3.67
N CYS A 167 13.78 2.19 4.47
CA CYS A 167 12.44 2.69 4.16
C CYS A 167 12.53 3.68 3.00
N ILE A 168 11.48 3.71 2.17
CA ILE A 168 11.42 4.46 0.93
C ILE A 168 10.22 5.41 1.02
N TYR A 169 10.51 6.70 1.10
CA TYR A 169 9.53 7.77 1.06
C TYR A 169 9.11 8.07 -0.39
N ASN A 170 7.80 8.10 -0.63
CA ASN A 170 7.18 8.35 -1.93
C ASN A 170 7.69 7.44 -3.08
N GLY A 171 8.15 6.23 -2.73
CA GLY A 171 8.66 5.24 -3.69
C GLY A 171 10.00 5.58 -4.35
N THR A 172 10.54 6.79 -4.14
CA THR A 172 11.74 7.27 -4.82
C THR A 172 12.87 7.66 -3.89
N TYR A 173 12.57 7.99 -2.63
CA TYR A 173 13.57 8.49 -1.68
C TYR A 173 13.88 7.43 -0.62
N PRO A 174 14.98 6.65 -0.77
CA PRO A 174 15.42 5.75 0.28
C PRO A 174 16.04 6.57 1.41
N PHE A 175 15.53 6.43 2.62
CA PHE A 175 16.10 7.07 3.80
C PHE A 175 17.53 6.57 4.06
N ALA A 176 18.39 7.49 4.46
CA ALA A 176 19.79 7.27 4.79
C ALA A 176 20.09 7.74 6.22
N GLN A 177 21.36 7.59 6.64
CA GLN A 177 21.78 7.97 7.99
C GLN A 177 21.54 9.46 8.28
N VAL A 178 21.64 10.32 7.27
CA VAL A 178 21.37 11.76 7.42
C VAL A 178 19.95 12.06 7.89
N ASP A 179 18.97 11.25 7.47
CA ASP A 179 17.56 11.42 7.89
C ASP A 179 17.35 10.95 9.33
N VAL A 180 18.06 9.89 9.72
CA VAL A 180 18.07 9.41 11.12
C VAL A 180 18.68 10.49 12.02
N ASP A 181 19.77 11.10 11.59
CA ASP A 181 20.47 12.15 12.32
C ASP A 181 19.59 13.41 12.43
N GLU A 182 18.94 13.83 11.34
CA GLU A 182 17.98 14.96 11.36
C GLU A 182 16.83 14.69 12.34
N ALA A 183 16.19 13.52 12.23
CA ALA A 183 15.10 13.13 13.12
C ALA A 183 15.55 13.14 14.60
N THR A 184 16.76 12.66 14.87
CA THR A 184 17.34 12.65 16.22
C THR A 184 17.57 14.07 16.74
N VAL A 185 18.08 14.98 15.90
CA VAL A 185 18.32 16.39 16.26
C VAL A 185 17.03 17.09 16.70
N VAL A 186 15.92 16.82 16.01
CA VAL A 186 14.62 17.41 16.36
C VAL A 186 13.85 16.61 17.45
N GLY A 187 14.47 15.58 18.01
CA GLY A 187 13.90 14.80 19.12
C GLY A 187 12.76 13.87 18.70
N CYS A 188 12.80 13.34 17.48
CA CYS A 188 11.97 12.21 17.08
C CYS A 188 12.42 10.92 17.80
N PRO A 189 11.51 10.00 18.13
CA PRO A 189 11.88 8.68 18.63
C PRO A 189 12.66 7.84 17.61
N GLU A 190 13.36 6.80 18.09
CA GLU A 190 13.99 5.79 17.23
C GLU A 190 12.99 5.22 16.21
N GLY A 191 13.44 5.00 14.98
CA GLY A 191 12.58 4.49 13.92
C GLY A 191 11.59 5.50 13.34
N SER A 192 11.74 6.79 13.65
CA SER A 192 10.89 7.85 13.16
C SER A 192 11.68 8.82 12.27
N PHE A 193 10.98 9.50 11.38
CA PHE A 193 11.54 10.61 10.59
C PHE A 193 10.77 11.89 10.88
N VAL A 194 11.40 13.03 10.61
CA VAL A 194 10.72 14.34 10.64
C VAL A 194 10.12 14.66 9.29
N LEU A 195 8.89 15.16 9.29
CA LEU A 195 8.20 15.70 8.14
C LEU A 195 7.80 17.15 8.43
N TRP A 196 8.39 18.07 7.68
CA TRP A 196 8.02 19.48 7.73
C TRP A 196 6.70 19.72 6.99
N ILE A 197 5.73 20.32 7.68
CA ILE A 197 4.37 20.55 7.19
C ILE A 197 4.18 22.06 6.93
N LYS A 198 3.75 22.39 5.71
CA LYS A 198 3.36 23.74 5.30
C LYS A 198 1.89 23.96 5.64
N CYS A 199 1.58 24.48 6.82
CA CYS A 199 0.21 24.50 7.30
C CYS A 199 -0.74 25.32 6.43
N ASP A 200 -0.23 26.41 5.86
CA ASP A 200 -0.93 27.28 4.91
C ASP A 200 -1.31 26.60 3.59
N GLU A 201 -0.57 25.58 3.16
CA GLU A 201 -0.92 24.76 1.99
C GLU A 201 -1.82 23.58 2.39
N VAL A 202 -1.43 22.85 3.45
CA VAL A 202 -2.06 21.57 3.82
C VAL A 202 -3.49 21.74 4.33
N VAL A 203 -3.82 22.89 4.92
CA VAL A 203 -5.21 23.23 5.30
C VAL A 203 -6.17 23.23 4.11
N ASN A 204 -5.67 23.55 2.92
CA ASN A 204 -6.48 23.60 1.70
C ASN A 204 -6.34 22.33 0.86
N THR A 205 -5.17 21.70 0.89
CA THR A 205 -4.85 20.50 0.09
C THR A 205 -4.11 19.48 0.95
N PRO A 206 -4.78 18.38 1.37
CA PRO A 206 -4.14 17.34 2.15
C PRO A 206 -2.83 16.84 1.53
N LYS A 207 -1.81 16.66 2.37
CA LYS A 207 -0.52 16.13 1.93
C LYS A 207 -0.58 14.61 1.96
N VAL A 208 -0.40 13.97 0.82
CA VAL A 208 -0.35 12.51 0.70
C VAL A 208 1.09 12.05 0.54
N ILE A 209 1.49 11.05 1.32
CA ILE A 209 2.81 10.44 1.25
C ILE A 209 2.70 8.91 1.21
N THR A 210 3.72 8.23 0.72
CA THR A 210 3.82 6.77 0.84
C THR A 210 5.09 6.34 1.55
N LEU A 211 4.99 5.26 2.32
CA LEU A 211 6.11 4.59 2.97
C LEU A 211 6.18 3.16 2.46
N GLY A 212 7.34 2.80 1.89
CA GLY A 212 7.64 1.45 1.44
C GLY A 212 8.89 0.91 2.11
N LYS A 213 9.03 -0.42 2.14
CA LYS A 213 10.27 -1.14 2.45
C LYS A 213 10.17 -2.51 1.77
N PRO A 214 11.24 -3.08 1.20
CA PRO A 214 11.18 -4.44 0.65
C PRO A 214 10.64 -5.44 1.68
N GLY A 215 9.72 -6.31 1.27
CA GLY A 215 9.02 -7.22 2.17
C GLY A 215 7.91 -6.59 3.04
N TYR A 216 7.70 -5.27 2.98
CA TYR A 216 6.60 -4.57 3.67
C TYR A 216 5.53 -4.16 2.66
N LYS A 217 4.29 -4.10 3.14
CA LYS A 217 3.19 -3.47 2.43
C LYS A 217 3.47 -1.96 2.37
N THR A 218 3.28 -1.38 1.18
CA THR A 218 3.36 0.08 1.04
C THR A 218 2.16 0.70 1.74
N GLU A 219 2.43 1.60 2.68
CA GLU A 219 1.39 2.37 3.37
C GLU A 219 1.28 3.76 2.75
N THR A 220 0.06 4.28 2.70
CA THR A 220 -0.24 5.63 2.19
C THR A 220 -0.80 6.43 3.33
N LEU A 221 -0.11 7.51 3.72
CA LEU A 221 -0.54 8.40 4.79
C LEU A 221 -1.10 9.69 4.18
N THR A 222 -2.23 10.15 4.71
CA THR A 222 -2.83 11.44 4.36
C THR A 222 -2.76 12.36 5.56
N ILE A 223 -2.05 13.47 5.42
CA ILE A 223 -1.94 14.51 6.45
C ILE A 223 -2.96 15.59 6.13
N VAL A 224 -3.83 15.87 7.10
CA VAL A 224 -4.85 16.91 7.02
C VAL A 224 -4.66 17.90 8.16
N ILE A 225 -5.03 19.15 7.91
CA ILE A 225 -5.14 20.16 8.96
C ILE A 225 -6.59 20.42 9.24
N GLU A 226 -6.95 20.34 10.51
CA GLU A 226 -8.23 20.76 11.04
C GLU A 226 -8.03 22.11 11.74
N THR A 227 -8.68 23.15 11.21
CA THR A 227 -8.72 24.46 11.85
C THR A 227 -9.88 24.49 12.84
N GLU A 228 -9.71 25.24 13.94
CA GLU A 228 -10.85 25.67 14.76
C GLU A 228 -11.85 26.54 13.99
#